data_AF-A0A7V3HVW4-F1
#
_entry.id   AF-A0A7V3HVW4-F1
#
_cell.length_a   1.000
_cell.length_b   1.000
_cell.length_c   1.000
_cell.angle_alpha   90.00
_cell.angle_beta   90.00
_cell.angle_gamma   90.00
#
_symmetry.space_group_name_H-M   'P 1'
#
loop_
_entity.id
_entity.type
_entity.pdbx_description
1 polymer ?
#
loop_
_entity_poly.entity_id
_entity_poly.type
_entity_poly.pdbx_seq_one_letter_code
_entity_poly.pdbx_strand_id
1 'polypeptide(L)' 'MRLLQSEADAIKSTFLALFHSGKIYLFGSRVDDSKKGGDIDLFLELDDDLSLE' A
#
# COMPACT_ATOMS: atom_id res chain seq x y z
N MET A 1 -3.51 11.81 5.52
CA MET A 1 -3.65 10.38 5.21
C MET A 1 -4.26 9.65 6.41
N ARG A 2 -5.36 8.92 6.21
CA ARG A 2 -6.08 8.16 7.25
C ARG A 2 -5.57 6.72 7.37
N LEU A 3 -4.26 6.60 7.61
CA LEU A 3 -3.56 5.35 7.92
C LEU A 3 -2.79 5.57 9.22
N LEU A 4 -2.89 4.64 10.15
CA LEU A 4 -2.02 4.61 11.31
C LEU A 4 -0.59 4.31 10.84
N GLN A 5 0.40 4.83 11.57
CA GLN A 5 1.81 4.57 11.26
C GLN A 5 2.10 3.06 11.22
N SER A 6 1.55 2.30 12.16
CA SER A 6 1.68 0.83 12.21
C SER A 6 1.08 0.12 10.99
N GLU A 7 -0.02 0.63 10.43
CA GLU A 7 -0.61 0.08 9.20
C GLU A 7 0.30 0.37 8.00
N ALA A 8 0.81 1.59 7.90
CA ALA A 8 1.75 1.98 6.85
C ALA A 8 3.03 1.13 6.91
N ASP A 9 3.56 0.88 8.11
CA ASP A 9 4.76 0.08 8.31
C ASP A 9 4.52 -1.40 7.99
N ALA A 10 3.35 -1.94 8.36
CA ALA A 10 2.96 -3.31 8.03
C ALA A 10 2.83 -3.51 6.51
N ILE A 11 2.20 -2.55 5.81
CA ILE A 11 2.07 -2.58 4.34
C ILE A 11 3.45 -2.53 3.68
N LYS A 12 4.31 -1.58 4.09
CA LYS A 12 5.65 -1.42 3.50
C LYS A 12 6.54 -2.63 3.75
N SER A 13 6.55 -3.16 4.97
CA SER A 13 7.37 -4.33 5.31
C SER A 13 6.91 -5.59 4.58
N THR A 14 5.60 -5.80 4.47
CA THR A 14 5.03 -6.93 3.71
C THR A 14 5.36 -6.80 2.21
N PHE A 15 5.21 -5.61 1.65
CA PHE A 15 5.55 -5.35 0.25
C PHE A 15 7.02 -5.66 -0.04
N LEU A 16 7.94 -5.14 0.78
CA LEU A 16 9.37 -5.38 0.58
C LEU A 16 9.75 -6.85 0.80
N ALA A 17 9.08 -7.55 1.72
CA ALA A 17 9.32 -8.97 1.94
C ALA A 17 8.89 -9.87 0.77
N LEU A 18 7.87 -9.45 0.00
CA LEU A 18 7.33 -10.22 -1.13
C LEU A 18 7.95 -9.81 -2.46
N PHE A 19 8.10 -8.50 -2.69
CA PHE A 19 8.46 -7.94 -3.99
C PHE A 19 9.87 -7.39 -4.04
N HIS A 20 10.57 -7.26 -2.91
CA HIS A 20 11.94 -6.73 -2.77
C HIS A 20 12.12 -5.24 -3.14
N SER A 21 11.53 -4.79 -4.24
CA SER A 21 11.54 -3.41 -4.71
C SER A 21 10.24 -3.02 -5.44
N GLY A 22 10.17 -1.79 -5.94
CA GLY A 22 8.98 -1.19 -6.52
C GLY A 22 8.39 -0.05 -5.67
N LYS A 23 7.20 0.40 -6.04
CA LYS A 23 6.50 1.54 -5.42
C LYS A 23 5.08 1.16 -5.03
N ILE A 24 4.64 1.70 -3.90
CA ILE A 24 3.30 1.53 -3.35
C ILE A 24 2.65 2.91 -3.30
N TYR A 25 1.45 3.02 -3.83
CA TYR A 25 0.65 4.23 -3.79
C TYR A 25 -0.64 3.97 -3.02
N LEU A 26 -0.89 4.80 -2.01
CA LEU A 26 -2.20 4.89 -1.39
C LEU A 26 -3.09 5.78 -2.25
N PHE A 27 -4.25 5.28 -2.63
CA PHE A 27 -5.26 6.07 -3.33
C PHE A 27 -6.63 5.91 -2.68
N GLY A 28 -7.68 6.39 -3.35
CA GLY A 28 -9.05 6.19 -2.90
C GLY A 28 -9.39 6.98 -1.63
N SER A 29 -10.25 6.41 -0.78
CA SER A 29 -10.94 7.16 0.29
C SER A 29 -10.04 7.55 1.47
N ARG A 30 -8.85 6.96 1.58
CA ARG A 30 -7.93 7.13 2.73
C ARG A 30 -6.90 8.25 2.53
N VAL A 31 -6.81 8.85 1.35
CA VAL A 31 -5.94 10.02 1.12
C VAL A 31 -6.55 11.33 1.65
N ASP A 32 -7.87 11.36 1.81
CA ASP A 32 -8.62 12.52 2.31
C ASP A 32 -8.94 12.34 3.80
N ASP A 33 -8.37 13.21 4.63
CA ASP A 33 -8.52 13.18 6.09
C ASP A 33 -9.89 13.64 6.57
N SER A 34 -10.67 14.31 5.73
CA SER A 34 -12.02 14.78 6.07
C SER A 34 -13.09 13.66 6.01
N LYS A 35 -12.77 12.53 5.35
CA LYS A 35 -13.70 11.41 5.17
C LYS A 35 -13.71 10.44 6.36
N LYS A 36 -14.74 9.59 6.43
CA LYS A 36 -14.91 8.56 7.48
C LYS A 36 -15.13 7.18 6.85
N GLY A 37 -14.74 6.12 7.57
CA GLY A 37 -14.86 4.74 7.10
C GLY A 37 -14.00 4.43 5.85
N GLY A 38 -14.38 3.41 5.08
CA GLY A 38 -13.75 3.04 3.81
C GLY A 38 -12.55 2.10 3.93
N ASP A 39 -12.25 1.40 2.83
CA ASP A 39 -11.16 0.44 2.73
C ASP A 39 -9.81 1.12 2.42
N ILE A 40 -8.73 0.35 2.44
CA ILE A 40 -7.39 0.81 2.07
C ILE A 40 -7.15 0.40 0.61
N ASP A 41 -7.23 1.36 -0.30
CA ASP A 41 -6.98 1.15 -1.72
C ASP A 41 -5.49 1.36 -2.05
N LEU A 42 -4.81 0.30 -2.49
CA LEU A 42 -3.37 0.32 -2.82
C LEU A 42 -3.14 -0.02 -4.30
N PHE A 43 -2.28 0.76 -4.95
CA PHE A 43 -1.75 0.46 -6.28
C PHE A 43 -0.26 0.13 -6.17
N LEU A 44 0.15 -0.98 -6.76
CA LEU A 44 1.52 -1.49 -6.72
C LEU A 44 2.14 -1.35 -8.11
N GLU A 45 3.27 -0.64 -8.18
CA GLU A 45 4.12 -0.56 -9.35
C GLU A 45 5.37 -1.39 -9.04
N LEU A 46 5.46 -2.58 -9.61
CA LEU A 46 6.57 -3.50 -9.37
C LEU A 46 7.69 -3.26 -10.40
N ASP A 47 8.93 -3.41 -9.97
CA ASP A 47 10.08 -3.33 -10.87
C ASP A 47 10.27 -4.63 -11.67
N ASP A 48 9.91 -5.77 -11.06
CA ASP A 48 10.00 -7.11 -11.64
C ASP A 48 8.62 -7.66 -12.03
N ASP A 49 8.60 -8.54 -13.04
CA ASP A 49 7.39 -9.27 -13.44
C ASP A 49 6.95 -10.24 -12.34
N LEU A 50 5.63 -10.31 -12.11
CA LEU A 50 5.04 -11.31 -11.25
C LEU A 50 5.15 -12.69 -11.92
N SER A 51 6.13 -13.49 -11.49
CA SER A 51 6.08 -14.94 -11.70
C SER A 51 5.11 -15.53 -10.67
N LEU A 52 3.90 -15.88 -11.11
CA LEU A 52 3.03 -16.75 -10.33
C LEU A 52 3.56 -18.18 -10.51
N GLU A 53 4.15 -18.75 -9.46
CA GLU A 53 4.39 -20.19 -9.37
C GLU A 53 3.07 -20.98 -9.34
#